data_AF-A0A6L8MFV2-F1
#
_entry.id   AF-A0A6L8MFV2-F1
#
_cell.length_a   1.000
_cell.length_b   1.000
_cell.length_c   1.000
_cell.angle_alpha   90.00
_cell.angle_beta   90.00
_cell.angle_gamma   90.00
#
_symmetry.space_group_name_H-M   'P 1'
#
loop_
_entity.id
_entity.type
_entity.pdbx_description
1 polymer ?
#
loop_
_entity_poly.entity_id
_entity_poly.type
_entity_poly.pdbx_seq_one_letter_code
_entity_poly.pdbx_strand_id
1 'polypeptide(L)' 'MSIYRSEGLRAYCEFEKALAEEHAVVHELAQCAKIEAYHLLASDLFDRVTVAHAKTIAAYKQIECFKQ' A
#
# COMPACT_ATOMS: atom_id res chain seq x y z
N MET A 1 -18.91 23.04 -9.62
CA MET A 1 -19.59 21.73 -9.54
C MET A 1 -18.52 20.66 -9.44
N SER A 2 -18.27 20.11 -8.24
CA SER A 2 -17.41 18.93 -8.10
C SER A 2 -18.24 17.72 -8.52
N ILE A 3 -17.88 17.10 -9.64
CA ILE A 3 -18.51 15.86 -10.14
C ILE A 3 -18.20 14.70 -9.16
N TYR A 4 -17.18 14.88 -8.31
CA TYR A 4 -16.76 13.91 -7.31
C TYR A 4 -17.41 14.21 -5.96
N ARG A 5 -18.01 13.18 -5.35
CA ARG A 5 -18.40 13.20 -3.94
C ARG A 5 -17.13 13.39 -3.10
N SER A 6 -17.14 14.32 -2.15
CA SER A 6 -16.00 14.59 -1.25
C SER A 6 -15.52 13.34 -0.52
N GLU A 7 -16.44 12.44 -0.19
CA GLU A 7 -16.16 11.13 0.39
C GLU A 7 -15.34 10.23 -0.55
N GLY A 8 -15.64 10.26 -1.86
CA GLY A 8 -14.90 9.51 -2.87
C GLY A 8 -13.49 10.05 -3.09
N LEU A 9 -13.33 11.38 -3.10
CA LEU A 9 -12.01 12.02 -3.15
C LEU A 9 -11.16 11.62 -1.94
N ARG A 10 -11.74 11.65 -0.74
CA ARG A 10 -11.04 11.24 0.48
C ARG A 10 -10.64 9.76 0.43
N ALA A 11 -11.56 8.87 0.04
CA ALA A 11 -11.27 7.44 -0.09
C ALA A 11 -10.15 7.17 -1.12
N TYR A 12 -10.16 7.90 -2.24
CA TYR A 12 -9.09 7.84 -3.23
C TYR A 12 -7.74 8.30 -2.69
N CYS A 13 -7.69 9.43 -1.99
CA CYS A 13 -6.45 9.92 -1.38
C CYS A 13 -5.90 8.93 -0.34
N GLU A 14 -6.75 8.29 0.46
CA GLU A 14 -6.31 7.29 1.44
C GLU A 14 -5.76 6.02 0.76
N PHE A 15 -6.35 5.60 -0.35
CA PHE A 15 -5.81 4.51 -1.16
C PHE A 15 -4.48 4.87 -1.83
N GLU A 16 -4.36 6.07 -2.38
CA GLU A 16 -3.12 6.55 -2.99
C GLU A 16 -1.95 6.54 -1.98
N LYS A 17 -2.22 6.99 -0.74
CA LYS A 17 -1.25 6.93 0.36
C LYS A 17 -0.87 5.49 0.70
N ALA A 18 -1.85 4.59 0.83
CA ALA A 18 -1.59 3.18 1.15
C ALA A 18 -0.77 2.49 0.05
N LEU A 19 -1.06 2.76 -1.21
CA LEU A 19 -0.33 2.25 -2.36
C LEU A 19 1.12 2.77 -2.39
N ALA A 20 1.33 4.05 -2.07
CA ALA A 20 2.67 4.63 -1.97
C ALA A 20 3.50 3.99 -0.84
N GLU A 21 2.88 3.72 0.31
CA GLU A 21 3.50 3.00 1.43
C GLU A 21 3.90 1.59 1.02
N GLU A 22 2.99 0.82 0.41
CA GLU A 22 3.28 -0.54 -0.07
C GLU A 22 4.42 -0.55 -1.10
N HIS A 23 4.39 0.37 -2.07
CA HIS A 23 5.44 0.48 -3.07
C HIS A 23 6.81 0.79 -2.45
N ALA A 24 6.85 1.64 -1.41
CA ALA A 24 8.10 1.96 -0.71
C ALA A 24 8.70 0.73 -0.01
N VAL A 25 7.88 -0.05 0.71
CA VAL A 25 8.35 -1.25 1.42
C VAL A 25 8.77 -2.36 0.43
N VAL A 26 8.02 -2.54 -0.66
CA VAL A 26 8.41 -3.48 -1.73
C VAL A 26 9.73 -3.07 -2.39
N HIS A 27 9.94 -1.76 -2.59
CA HIS A 27 11.21 -1.26 -3.10
C HIS A 27 12.38 -1.56 -2.16
N GLU A 28 12.19 -1.36 -0.85
CA GLU A 28 13.18 -1.72 0.18
C GLU A 28 13.49 -3.22 0.16
N LEU A 29 12.48 -4.08 0.07
CA LEU A 29 12.65 -5.53 -0.06
C LEU A 29 13.47 -5.89 -1.33
N ALA A 30 13.19 -5.24 -2.46
CA ALA A 30 13.92 -5.46 -3.70
C ALA A 30 15.39 -5.01 -3.62
N GLN A 31 15.70 -3.98 -2.82
CA GLN A 31 17.07 -3.58 -2.53
C GLN A 31 17.77 -4.59 -1.63
N CYS A 32 17.08 -5.11 -0.61
CA CYS A 32 17.64 -6.14 0.28
C CYS A 32 17.90 -7.47 -0.44
N ALA A 33 17.05 -7.87 -1.39
CA ALA A 33 17.28 -9.07 -2.21
C ALA A 33 18.56 -8.98 -3.08
N LYS A 34 19.04 -7.77 -3.39
CA LYS A 34 20.30 -7.55 -4.14
C LYS A 34 21.55 -7.63 -3.25
N ILE A 35 21.38 -7.63 -1.93
CA ILE A 35 22.47 -7.67 -0.95
C ILE A 35 22.36 -9.02 -0.24
N GLU A 36 23.11 -10.03 -0.70
CA GLU A 36 23.11 -11.44 -0.24
C GLU A 36 23.32 -11.70 1.28
N ALA A 37 23.35 -10.66 2.13
CA ALA A 37 23.84 -10.74 3.51
C ALA A 37 22.77 -10.69 4.62
N TYR A 38 21.48 -10.57 4.31
CA TYR A 38 20.48 -10.13 5.30
C TYR A 38 19.34 -11.13 5.55
N HIS A 39 19.68 -12.37 5.91
CA HIS A 39 18.69 -13.38 6.28
C HIS A 39 17.77 -12.98 7.46
N LEU A 40 18.24 -12.10 8.37
CA LEU A 40 17.46 -11.60 9.51
C LEU A 40 16.65 -10.32 9.22
N LEU A 41 17.09 -9.50 8.27
CA LEU A 41 16.39 -8.26 7.89
C LEU A 41 15.27 -8.52 6.85
N ALA A 42 15.34 -9.65 6.15
CA ALA A 42 14.32 -10.04 5.18
C ALA A 42 12.97 -10.38 5.82
N SER A 43 12.93 -11.07 6.98
CA SER A 43 11.66 -11.47 7.63
C SER A 43 10.81 -10.27 8.01
N ASP A 44 11.43 -9.27 8.65
CA ASP A 44 10.74 -8.05 9.07
C ASP A 44 10.24 -7.25 7.86
N LEU A 45 10.97 -7.29 6.74
CA LEU A 45 10.52 -6.68 5.49
C LEU A 45 9.33 -7.40 4.89
N PHE A 46 9.31 -8.74 4.90
CA PHE A 46 8.14 -9.52 4.47
C PHE A 46 6.91 -9.23 5.33
N ASP A 47 7.08 -9.10 6.65
CA ASP A 47 5.98 -8.72 7.55
C ASP A 47 5.49 -7.30 7.25
N ARG A 48 6.40 -6.34 7.04
CA ARG A 48 6.06 -4.96 6.66
C ARG A 48 5.34 -4.90 5.31
N VAL A 49 5.77 -5.68 4.32
CA VAL A 49 5.08 -5.77 3.02
C VAL A 49 3.68 -6.33 3.20
N THR A 50 3.52 -7.38 4.01
CA THR A 50 2.22 -8.02 4.27
C THR A 50 1.25 -7.04 4.95
N VAL A 51 1.73 -6.28 5.94
CA VAL A 51 0.94 -5.25 6.62
C VAL A 51 0.57 -4.11 5.66
N ALA A 52 1.52 -3.62 4.86
CA ALA A 52 1.26 -2.56 3.88
C ALA A 52 0.25 -3.01 2.81
N HIS A 53 0.39 -4.22 2.29
CA HIS A 53 -0.55 -4.81 1.34
C HIS A 53 -1.97 -4.94 1.92
N ALA A 54 -2.10 -5.37 3.19
CA ALA A 54 -3.39 -5.45 3.86
C ALA A 54 -4.07 -4.08 3.99
N LYS A 55 -3.30 -3.01 4.25
CA LYS A 55 -3.82 -1.63 4.26
C LYS A 55 -4.31 -1.21 2.88
N THR A 56 -3.54 -1.50 1.82
CA THR A 56 -3.94 -1.19 0.44
C THR A 56 -5.22 -1.89 0.05
N ILE A 57 -5.37 -3.20 0.36
CA ILE A 57 -6.62 -3.94 0.13
C ILE A 57 -7.78 -3.29 0.88
N ALA A 58 -7.58 -2.91 2.15
CA ALA A 58 -8.62 -2.29 2.95
C ALA A 58 -9.06 -0.93 2.36
N ALA A 59 -8.11 -0.11 1.92
CA ALA A 59 -8.39 1.17 1.27
C ALA A 59 -9.05 0.99 -0.10
N TYR A 60 -8.63 -0.01 -0.89
CA TYR A 60 -9.26 -0.33 -2.17
C TYR A 60 -10.73 -0.72 -2.02
N LYS A 61 -11.07 -1.53 -1.02
CA LYS A 61 -12.46 -1.90 -0.71
C LYS A 61 -13.34 -0.69 -0.41
N GLN A 62 -12.79 0.36 0.21
CA GLN A 62 -13.53 1.60 0.45
C GLN A 62 -13.86 2.33 -0.86
N ILE A 63 -13.00 2.22 -1.87
CA ILE A 63 -13.23 2.80 -3.20
C ILE A 63 -14.21 1.94 -4.01
N GLU A 64 -14.16 0.61 -3.87
CA GLU A 64 -15.09 -0.29 -4.58
C GLU A 64 -16.57 0.02 -4.30
N CYS A 65 -16.89 0.57 -3.13
CA CYS A 65 -18.23 1.06 -2.79
C CYS A 65 -18.76 2.12 -3.78
N PHE A 66 -17.90 2.77 -4.56
CA PHE A 66 -18.27 3.76 -5.58
C PHE A 66 -18.43 3.17 -7.00
N LYS A 67 -18.34 1.84 -7.20
CA LYS A 67 -18.59 1.17 -8.50
C LYS A 67 -20.06 1.22 -8.99
N GLN A 68 -20.95 1.93 -8.30
CA GLN A 68 -22.39 2.01 -8.61
C GLN A 68 -22.68 2.68 -9.95
#